data_AF-A0A0V1LY88-F1
#
_entry.id   AF-A0A0V1LY88-F1
#
_cell.length_a   1.000
_cell.length_b   1.000
_cell.length_c   1.000
_cell.angle_alpha   90.00
_cell.angle_beta   90.00
_cell.angle_gamma   90.00
#
_symmetry.space_group_name_H-M   'P 1'
#
loop_
_entity.id
_entity.type
_entity.pdbx_description
1 polymer ?
#
loop_
_entity_poly.entity_id
_entity_poly.type
_entity_poly.pdbx_seq_one_letter_code
_entity_poly.pdbx_strand_id
1 'polypeptide(L)'
;LVLDLDGEERQSAIEDWSKWQKLFRQRKSRACAIIEEAHGNRPMSIDSDDPCRPAVRAGNGRLPEMKLPQFSGKVLEFPTFWAQFEASIHNRSDLDAAT
;
A
#
# COMPACT_ATOMS: atom_id res chain seq x y z
N LEU A 1 -4.01 21.79 -26.81
CA LEU A 1 -5.00 22.63 -26.09
C LEU A 1 -4.41 22.93 -24.73
N VAL A 2 -3.75 24.08 -24.58
CA VAL A 2 -3.41 24.60 -23.25
C VAL A 2 -4.76 25.06 -22.70
N LEU A 3 -5.27 24.38 -21.68
CA LEU A 3 -6.42 24.87 -20.94
C LEU A 3 -5.92 26.11 -20.20
N ASP A 4 -6.18 27.27 -20.79
CA ASP A 4 -5.88 28.57 -20.19
C ASP A 4 -6.91 28.77 -19.06
N LEU A 5 -6.63 28.13 -17.93
CA LEU A 5 -7.42 28.27 -16.71
C LEU A 5 -7.37 29.73 -16.29
N ASP A 6 -8.53 30.29 -15.97
CA ASP A 6 -8.64 31.65 -15.46
C ASP A 6 -7.70 31.85 -14.25
N GLY A 7 -7.14 33.05 -14.11
CA GLY A 7 -6.16 33.36 -13.07
C GLY A 7 -6.67 33.04 -11.66
N GLU A 8 -7.98 33.18 -11.46
CA GLU A 8 -8.67 32.87 -10.21
C GLU A 8 -8.79 31.36 -9.96
N GLU A 9 -9.16 30.57 -10.98
CA GLU A 9 -9.23 29.10 -10.89
C GLU A 9 -7.86 28.48 -10.60
N ARG A 10 -6.81 29.01 -11.25
CA ARG A 10 -5.44 28.56 -11.01
C ARG A 10 -5.01 28.84 -9.56
N GLN A 11 -5.35 30.02 -9.04
CA GLN A 11 -5.01 30.41 -7.68
C GLN A 11 -5.77 29.56 -6.65
N SER A 12 -7.06 29.30 -6.91
CA SER A 12 -7.88 28.41 -6.08
C SER A 12 -7.30 26.99 -6.00
N ALA A 13 -6.89 26.42 -7.14
CA ALA A 13 -6.27 25.09 -7.19
C ALA A 13 -4.94 25.02 -6.40
N ILE A 14 -4.12 26.08 -6.46
CA ILE A 14 -2.87 26.17 -5.69
C ILE A 14 -3.14 26.20 -4.19
N GLU A 15 -4.15 26.95 -3.76
CA GLU A 15 -4.54 27.03 -2.35
C GLU A 15 -5.10 25.71 -1.84
N ASP A 16 -5.94 25.05 -2.62
CA ASP A 16 -6.51 23.75 -2.26
C ASP A 16 -5.45 22.65 -2.19
N TRP A 17 -4.49 22.64 -3.12
CA TRP A 17 -3.32 21.77 -3.04
C TRP A 17 -2.49 22.05 -1.78
N SER A 18 -2.28 23.33 -1.46
CA SER A 18 -1.54 23.74 -0.27
C SER A 18 -2.24 23.30 1.02
N LYS A 19 -3.58 23.38 1.09
CA LYS A 19 -4.38 22.87 2.22
C LYS A 19 -4.23 21.35 2.34
N TRP A 20 -4.34 20.63 1.23
CA TRP A 20 -4.17 19.17 1.18
C TRP A 20 -2.79 18.75 1.67
N GLN A 21 -1.74 19.40 1.18
CA GLN A 21 -0.37 19.09 1.56
C GLN A 21 -0.13 19.30 3.07
N LYS A 22 -0.71 20.35 3.66
CA LYS A 22 -0.65 20.59 5.11
C LYS A 22 -1.36 19.48 5.89
N LEU A 23 -2.57 19.12 5.49
CA LEU A 23 -3.35 18.05 6.13
C LEU A 23 -2.65 16.69 6.05
N PHE A 24 -2.07 16.38 4.89
CA PHE A 24 -1.31 15.15 4.71
C PHE A 24 -0.12 15.08 5.68
N ARG A 25 0.68 16.15 5.77
CA ARG A 25 1.83 16.20 6.71
C ARG A 25 1.38 16.02 8.15
N GLN A 26 0.29 16.67 8.56
CA GLN A 26 -0.26 16.56 9.91
C GLN A 26 -0.77 15.15 10.22
N ARG A 27 -1.52 14.54 9.30
CA ARG A 27 -2.04 13.17 9.48
C ARG A 27 -0.91 12.17 9.52
N LYS A 28 0.10 12.33 8.65
CA LYS A 28 1.30 11.49 8.63
C LYS A 28 2.06 11.57 9.95
N SER A 29 2.33 12.79 10.47
CA SER A 29 3.06 12.93 11.75
C SER A 29 2.29 12.33 12.92
N ARG A 30 0.96 12.51 12.96
CA ARG A 30 0.10 11.88 13.98
C ARG A 30 0.15 10.35 13.92
N ALA A 31 0.08 9.77 12.71
CA ALA A 31 0.19 8.32 12.54
C ALA A 31 1.56 7.80 12.98
N CYS A 32 2.65 8.50 12.63
CA CYS A 32 4.00 8.16 13.07
C CYS A 32 4.13 8.20 14.60
N ALA A 33 3.60 9.23 15.26
CA ALA A 33 3.62 9.35 16.72
C ALA A 33 2.88 8.19 17.40
N ILE A 34 1.69 7.80 16.90
CA ILE A 34 0.93 6.66 17.42
C ILE A 34 1.72 5.35 17.30
N ILE A 35 2.39 5.15 16.16
CA ILE A 35 3.25 3.98 15.94
C ILE A 35 4.42 4.00 16.94
N GLU A 36 5.13 5.13 17.07
CA GLU A 36 6.25 5.29 18.01
C GLU A 36 5.84 5.06 19.47
N GLU A 37 4.71 5.60 19.92
CA GLU A 37 4.15 5.37 21.26
C GLU A 37 3.83 3.88 21.50
N ALA A 38 3.26 3.20 20.50
CA ALA A 38 2.99 1.76 20.58
C ALA A 38 4.28 0.92 20.68
N HIS A 39 5.39 1.39 20.10
CA HIS A 39 6.70 0.76 20.23
C HIS A 39 7.44 1.10 21.54
N GLY A 40 7.24 2.30 22.08
CA GLY A 40 7.90 2.79 23.30
C GLY A 40 7.35 2.20 24.62
N ASN A 41 6.18 1.57 24.59
CA ASN A 41 5.52 1.00 25.78
C ASN A 41 5.84 -0.49 26.05
N ARG A 42 6.70 -1.12 25.24
CA ARG A 42 7.23 -2.46 25.54
C ARG A 42 8.54 -2.29 26.31
N PRO A 43 8.72 -2.90 27.50
CA PRO A 43 10.03 -2.91 28.12
C PRO A 43 11.00 -3.60 27.16
N MET A 44 11.94 -2.86 26.59
CA MET A 44 13.18 -3.45 26.10
C MET A 44 13.93 -3.94 27.34
N SER A 45 13.58 -5.15 27.79
CA SER A 45 14.43 -5.93 28.67
C SER A 45 15.63 -6.35 27.83
N ILE A 46 16.62 -5.48 27.80
CA ILE A 46 18.00 -5.84 27.49
C ILE A 46 18.40 -6.78 28.62
N ASP A 47 18.38 -8.08 28.36
CA ASP A 47 19.31 -9.06 28.92
C ASP A 47 18.80 -10.47 28.58
N SER A 48 19.39 -11.03 27.51
CA SER A 48 19.91 -12.40 27.45
C SER A 48 19.94 -12.84 26.00
N ASP A 49 21.14 -13.18 25.55
CA ASP A 49 21.42 -13.97 24.35
C ASP A 49 20.70 -15.32 24.42
N ASP A 50 19.41 -15.34 24.13
CA ASP A 50 18.67 -16.57 23.84
C ASP A 50 18.47 -16.67 22.32
N PRO A 51 19.21 -17.56 21.62
CA PRO A 51 19.03 -17.80 20.19
C PRO A 51 17.66 -18.42 19.88
N CYS A 52 16.88 -18.82 20.89
CA CYS A 52 15.63 -19.57 20.74
C CYS A 52 14.35 -18.73 20.87
N ARG A 53 14.40 -17.40 21.00
CA ARG A 53 13.18 -16.60 20.93
C ARG A 53 12.69 -16.51 19.48
N PRO A 54 11.57 -17.16 19.11
CA PRO A 54 10.98 -16.92 17.80
C PRO A 54 10.52 -15.48 17.85
N ALA A 55 11.10 -14.64 17.00
CA ALA A 55 10.53 -13.33 16.74
C ALA A 55 9.04 -13.58 16.43
N VAL A 56 8.15 -13.17 17.33
CA VAL A 56 6.74 -13.00 17.00
C VAL A 56 6.71 -11.77 16.10
N ARG A 57 7.23 -11.94 14.88
CA ARG A 57 6.75 -11.26 13.70
C ARG A 57 5.26 -11.59 13.75
N ALA A 58 4.45 -10.65 14.21
CA ALA A 58 3.04 -10.65 13.83
C ALA A 58 3.09 -10.80 12.32
N GLY A 59 2.84 -12.02 11.84
CA GLY A 59 3.09 -12.36 10.46
C GLY A 59 2.26 -11.39 9.66
N ASN A 60 2.91 -10.48 8.95
CA ASN A 60 2.28 -9.70 7.90
C ASN A 60 1.57 -10.78 7.09
N GLY A 61 0.24 -10.88 7.21
CA GLY A 61 -0.50 -12.05 6.76
C GLY A 61 -0.15 -12.25 5.31
N ARG A 62 0.72 -13.23 5.04
CA ARG A 62 1.29 -13.39 3.70
C ARG A 62 0.09 -13.78 2.87
N LEU A 63 -0.34 -12.89 1.97
CA LEU A 63 -1.39 -13.25 1.04
C LEU A 63 -0.95 -14.54 0.34
N PRO A 64 -1.89 -15.47 0.10
CA PRO A 64 -1.61 -16.63 -0.72
C PRO A 64 -0.87 -16.20 -1.98
N GLU A 65 0.26 -16.85 -2.25
CA GLU A 65 1.06 -16.50 -3.41
C GLU A 65 0.26 -16.80 -4.67
N MET A 66 -0.13 -15.75 -5.40
CA MET A 66 -0.89 -15.89 -6.63
C MET A 66 0.05 -16.22 -7.78
N LYS A 67 -0.22 -17.33 -8.47
CA LYS A 67 0.49 -17.69 -9.71
C LYS A 67 -0.12 -16.91 -10.87
N LEU A 68 0.45 -15.73 -11.14
CA LEU A 68 0.10 -14.95 -12.32
C LEU A 68 0.64 -15.63 -13.59
N PRO A 69 -0.08 -15.55 -14.72
CA PRO A 69 0.49 -15.93 -16.00
C PRO A 69 1.74 -15.10 -16.28
N GLN A 70 2.76 -15.71 -16.90
CA GLN A 70 3.99 -15.02 -17.27
C GLN A 70 3.90 -14.57 -18.73
N PHE A 71 4.20 -13.30 -18.99
CA PHE A 71 4.25 -12.80 -20.36
C PHE A 71 5.57 -13.20 -21.03
N SER A 72 5.49 -13.77 -22.22
CA SER A 72 6.64 -14.25 -23.01
C SER A 72 7.42 -13.13 -23.72
N GLY A 73 6.89 -11.89 -23.71
CA GLY A 73 7.45 -10.77 -24.46
C GLY A 73 7.00 -10.69 -25.93
N LYS A 74 6.20 -11.66 -26.41
CA LYS A 74 5.68 -11.66 -27.78
C LYS A 74 4.41 -10.81 -27.87
N VAL A 75 4.47 -9.75 -28.68
CA VAL A 75 3.35 -8.79 -28.85
C VAL A 75 2.07 -9.47 -29.36
N LEU A 76 2.18 -10.50 -30.19
CA LEU A 76 1.02 -11.24 -30.69
C LEU A 76 0.28 -12.03 -29.60
N GLU A 77 0.96 -12.38 -28.51
CA GLU A 77 0.38 -13.10 -27.37
C GLU A 77 -0.21 -12.13 -26.32
N PHE A 78 -0.06 -10.81 -26.52
CA PHE A 78 -0.52 -9.79 -25.57
C PHE A 78 -2.03 -9.85 -25.28
N PRO A 79 -2.94 -9.98 -26.27
CA PRO A 79 -4.37 -10.08 -25.99
C PRO A 79 -4.73 -11.33 -25.19
N THR A 80 -4.12 -12.47 -25.53
CA THR A 80 -4.34 -13.75 -24.85
C THR A 80 -3.81 -13.72 -23.42
N PHE A 81 -2.66 -13.09 -23.21
CA PHE A 81 -2.09 -12.87 -21.87
C PHE A 81 -3.04 -12.05 -20.99
N TRP A 82 -3.59 -10.95 -21.51
CA TRP A 82 -4.53 -10.11 -20.74
C TRP A 82 -5.81 -10.84 -20.36
N ALA A 83 -6.37 -11.66 -21.25
CA ALA A 83 -7.54 -12.48 -20.93
C ALA A 83 -7.25 -13.49 -19.79
N GLN A 84 -6.07 -14.10 -19.80
CA GLN A 84 -5.65 -15.04 -18.74
C GLN A 84 -5.38 -14.33 -17.42
N PHE A 85 -4.75 -13.16 -17.46
CA PHE A 85 -4.50 -12.34 -16.28
C PHE A 85 -5.82 -11.88 -15.64
N GLU A 86 -6.76 -11.37 -16.44
CA GLU A 86 -8.08 -10.95 -15.99
C GLU A 86 -8.83 -12.11 -15.32
N ALA A 87 -8.86 -13.29 -15.95
CA ALA A 87 -9.47 -14.48 -15.37
C ALA A 87 -8.80 -14.89 -14.04
N SER A 88 -7.48 -14.75 -13.93
CA SER A 88 -6.73 -15.08 -12.70
C SER A 88 -7.15 -14.21 -11.50
N ILE A 89 -7.49 -12.94 -11.75
CA ILE A 89 -7.98 -12.03 -10.70
C ILE A 89 -9.41 -12.37 -10.29
N HIS A 90 -10.29 -12.67 -11.25
CA HIS A 90 -11.73 -12.87 -11.02
C HIS A 90 -12.11 -14.26 -10.49
N ASN A 91 -11.28 -15.29 -10.72
CA ASN A 91 -11.55 -16.64 -10.24
C ASN A 91 -11.29 -16.84 -8.73
N ARG A 92 -10.98 -15.78 -7.98
CA ARG A 92 -10.79 -15.86 -6.52
C ARG A 92 -12.10 -15.74 -5.75
N SER A 93 -12.64 -16.89 -5.35
CA SER A 93 -13.73 -17.01 -4.37
C SER A 93 -13.23 -17.11 -2.92
N ASP A 94 -11.91 -17.24 -2.73
CA ASP A 94 -11.22 -17.43 -1.44
C ASP A 94 -11.07 -16.13 -0.62
N LEU A 95 -11.34 -14.97 -1.24
CA LEU A 95 -11.31 -13.66 -0.57
C LEU A 95 -12.68 -13.19 -0.06
N ASP A 96 -13.72 -14.03 -0.15
CA ASP A 96 -15.09 -13.73 0.31
C ASP A 96 -15.31 -14.04 1.80
N ALA A 97 -14.32 -14.66 2.46
CA ALA A 97 -14.38 -15.03 3.88
C ALA A 97 -13.60 -14.04 4.75
N ALA A 98 -14.01 -12.77 4.74
CA ALA A 98 -13.66 -11.80 5.77
C ALA A 98 -14.88 -10.91 6.05
N THR A 99 -15.89 -11.48 6.71
CA THR A 99 -16.99 -10.75 7.38
C THR A 99 -16.81 -10.90 8.88
#